data_AF-A0A0R1PVZ7-F1
#
_entry.id   AF-A0A0R1PVZ7-F1
#
_cell.length_a   1.000
_cell.length_b   1.000
_cell.length_c   1.000
_cell.angle_alpha   90.00
_cell.angle_beta   90.00
_cell.angle_gamma   90.00
#
_symmetry.space_group_name_H-M   'P 1'
#
loop_
_entity.id
_entity.type
_entity.pdbx_description
1 polymer ?
#
loop_
_entity_poly.entity_id
_entity_poly.type
_entity_poly.pdbx_seq_one_letter_code
_entity_poly.pdbx_strand_id
1 'polypeptide(L)'
;MLDYAFIREFMLFINKSNISTGPTEKEAINFAACYNISKRELGYIETLLSEADFTTHKPIRVENRFVNLTPGILTTAGKSALLTSKMILEVD
;
A
#
# COMPACT_ATOMS: atom_id res chain seq x y z
N MET A 1 5.75 -10.69 10.70
CA MET A 1 6.85 -10.55 9.71
C MET A 1 6.28 -9.73 8.56
N LEU A 2 7.00 -8.73 8.06
CA LEU A 2 6.54 -7.93 6.91
C LEU A 2 6.52 -8.82 5.67
N ASP A 3 5.34 -8.99 5.06
CA ASP A 3 5.18 -9.74 3.82
C ASP A 3 5.51 -8.82 2.64
N TYR A 4 6.76 -8.91 2.17
CA TYR A 4 7.25 -8.11 1.05
C TYR A 4 6.50 -8.42 -0.26
N ALA A 5 5.98 -9.64 -0.44
CA ALA A 5 5.18 -9.98 -1.61
C ALA A 5 3.85 -9.23 -1.59
N PHE A 6 3.16 -9.22 -0.44
CA PHE A 6 1.95 -8.43 -0.28
C PHE A 6 2.22 -6.94 -0.49
N ILE A 7 3.29 -6.37 0.10
CA ILE A 7 3.62 -4.95 -0.07
C ILE A 7 3.81 -4.59 -1.54
N ARG A 8 4.55 -5.40 -2.30
CA ARG A 8 4.75 -5.20 -3.73
C ARG A 8 3.43 -5.22 -4.50
N GLU A 9 2.60 -6.23 -4.25
CA GLU A 9 1.30 -6.36 -4.92
C GLU A 9 0.35 -5.22 -4.52
N PHE A 10 0.40 -4.77 -3.27
CA PHE A 10 -0.38 -3.62 -2.80
C PHE A 10 0.06 -2.31 -3.45
N MET A 11 1.37 -2.08 -3.59
CA MET A 11 1.89 -0.92 -4.34
C MET A 11 1.51 -0.97 -5.82
N LEU A 12 1.52 -2.15 -6.44
CA LEU A 12 1.03 -2.34 -7.81
C LEU A 12 -0.47 -2.04 -7.94
N PHE A 13 -1.26 -2.50 -6.97
CA PHE A 13 -2.69 -2.20 -6.89
C PHE A 13 -2.96 -0.69 -6.79
N ILE A 14 -2.26 0.02 -5.89
CA ILE A 14 -2.36 1.48 -5.77
C ILE A 14 -2.00 2.17 -7.10
N ASN A 15 -0.91 1.75 -7.74
CA ASN A 15 -0.44 2.35 -9.00
C ASN A 15 -1.39 2.13 -10.18
N LYS A 16 -2.21 1.07 -10.14
CA LYS A 16 -3.22 0.76 -11.17
C LYS A 16 -4.57 1.42 -10.91
N SER A 17 -4.74 2.15 -9.80
CA SER A 17 -5.97 2.86 -9.51
C SER A 17 -6.30 3.87 -10.61
N ASN A 18 -7.54 3.81 -11.12
CA ASN A 18 -8.06 4.78 -12.10
C ASN A 18 -8.58 6.07 -11.43
N ILE A 19 -8.61 6.12 -10.10
CA ILE A 19 -9.04 7.27 -9.32
C ILE A 19 -7.82 8.16 -9.06
N SER A 20 -7.95 9.47 -9.31
CA SER A 20 -6.87 10.46 -9.16
C SER A 20 -6.33 10.58 -7.73
N THR A 21 -7.14 10.24 -6.74
CA THR A 21 -6.78 10.20 -5.31
C THR A 21 -6.35 8.82 -4.84
N GLY A 22 -6.21 7.83 -5.73
CA GLY A 22 -5.93 6.44 -5.37
C GLY A 22 -7.17 5.62 -4.98
N PRO A 23 -6.98 4.34 -4.58
CA PRO A 23 -8.08 3.44 -4.26
C PRO A 23 -8.84 3.92 -3.02
N THR A 24 -10.14 3.64 -3.00
CA THR A 24 -11.01 3.88 -1.84
C THR A 24 -10.69 2.92 -0.69
N GLU A 25 -11.11 3.25 0.54
CA GLU A 25 -10.92 2.35 1.70
C GLU A 25 -11.54 0.97 1.46
N LYS A 26 -12.72 0.92 0.83
CA LYS A 26 -13.38 -0.34 0.51
C LYS A 26 -12.54 -1.19 -0.43
N GLU A 27 -11.94 -0.60 -1.46
CA GLU A 27 -11.10 -1.32 -2.42
C GLU A 27 -9.80 -1.80 -1.76
N ALA A 28 -9.16 -0.97 -0.93
CA ALA A 28 -7.95 -1.34 -0.20
C ALA A 28 -8.20 -2.50 0.78
N ILE A 29 -9.30 -2.46 1.54
CA ILE A 29 -9.69 -3.53 2.47
C ILE A 29 -10.03 -4.82 1.71
N ASN A 30 -10.78 -4.72 0.60
CA ASN A 30 -11.13 -5.90 -0.20
C ASN A 30 -9.88 -6.54 -0.82
N PHE A 31 -8.94 -5.74 -1.31
CA PHE A 31 -7.67 -6.23 -1.83
C PHE A 31 -6.89 -6.97 -0.74
N ALA A 32 -6.72 -6.37 0.44
CA ALA A 32 -6.03 -7.00 1.57
C ALA A 32 -6.67 -8.34 1.98
N ALA A 33 -8.00 -8.41 1.98
CA ALA A 33 -8.73 -9.64 2.30
C ALA A 33 -8.42 -10.79 1.32
N CYS A 34 -8.16 -10.51 0.04
CA CYS A 34 -7.73 -11.53 -0.93
C CYS A 34 -6.40 -12.19 -0.58
N TYR A 35 -5.58 -11.54 0.25
CA TYR A 35 -4.28 -12.04 0.73
C TYR A 35 -4.32 -12.48 2.21
N ASN A 36 -5.52 -12.62 2.80
CA ASN A 36 -5.70 -12.90 4.23
C ASN A 36 -5.06 -11.85 5.16
N ILE A 37 -4.89 -10.61 4.68
CA ILE A 37 -4.37 -9.49 5.48
C ILE A 37 -5.54 -8.81 6.19
N SER A 38 -5.48 -8.74 7.52
CA SER A 38 -6.51 -8.09 8.33
C SER A 38 -6.49 -6.57 8.16
N LYS A 39 -7.62 -5.90 8.47
CA LYS A 39 -7.69 -4.42 8.48
C LYS A 39 -6.59 -3.80 9.35
N ARG A 40 -6.25 -4.45 10.47
CA ARG A 40 -5.21 -3.98 11.38
C ARG A 40 -3.82 -4.06 10.76
N GLU A 41 -3.50 -5.18 10.11
CA GLU A 41 -2.22 -5.37 9.41
C GLU A 41 -2.10 -4.41 8.23
N LEU A 42 -3.16 -4.26 7.44
CA LEU A 42 -3.21 -3.27 6.36
C LEU A 42 -2.89 -1.86 6.86
N GLY A 43 -3.48 -1.44 7.99
CA GLY A 43 -3.19 -0.13 8.56
C GLY A 43 -1.74 0.07 9.01
N TYR A 44 -1.10 -0.97 9.55
CA TYR A 44 0.34 -0.90 9.83
C TYR A 44 1.16 -0.80 8.54
N ILE A 45 0.80 -1.54 7.50
CA ILE A 45 1.48 -1.50 6.21
C ILE A 45 1.34 -0.12 5.55
N GLU A 46 0.13 0.46 5.51
CA GLU A 46 -0.09 1.82 5.02
C GLU A 46 0.67 2.86 5.84
N THR A 47 0.77 2.66 7.17
CA THR A 47 1.57 3.55 8.03
C THR A 47 3.03 3.54 7.61
N LEU A 48 3.61 2.34 7.42
CA LEU A 48 5.01 2.18 7.01
C LEU A 48 5.27 2.72 5.61
N LEU A 49 4.34 2.52 4.66
CA LEU A 49 4.44 3.06 3.31
C LEU A 49 4.41 4.59 3.30
N SER A 50 3.56 5.19 4.14
CA SER A 50 3.50 6.64 4.31
C SER A 50 4.76 7.18 4.98
N GLU A 51 5.27 6.52 6.02
CA GLU A 51 6.51 6.90 6.71
C GLU A 51 7.75 6.78 5.82
N ALA A 52 7.74 5.87 4.85
CA ALA A 52 8.77 5.72 3.82
C ALA A 52 8.60 6.70 2.63
N ASP A 53 7.63 7.61 2.67
CA ASP A 53 7.28 8.51 1.56
C ASP A 53 6.95 7.78 0.26
N PHE A 54 6.36 6.59 0.33
CA PHE A 54 5.95 5.82 -0.86
C PHE A 54 4.51 6.11 -1.28
N THR A 55 3.66 6.53 -0.34
CA THR A 55 2.25 6.85 -0.57
C THR A 55 1.91 8.24 -0.06
N THR A 56 0.97 8.92 -0.72
CA THR A 56 0.66 10.33 -0.42
C THR A 56 -0.18 10.53 0.84
N HIS A 57 -0.88 9.49 1.32
CA HIS A 57 -1.73 9.59 2.50
C HIS A 57 -1.24 8.70 3.63
N LYS A 58 -1.36 9.23 4.84
CA LYS A 58 -1.15 8.51 6.09
C LYS A 58 -2.49 7.98 6.60
N PRO A 59 -2.61 6.70 6.99
CA PRO A 59 -3.84 6.17 7.56
C PRO A 59 -4.16 6.86 8.89
N ILE A 60 -5.45 7.05 9.17
CA ILE A 60 -5.90 7.66 10.41
C ILE A 60 -6.07 6.58 11.46
N ARG A 61 -5.38 6.75 12.60
CA ARG A 61 -5.48 5.87 13.76
C ARG A 61 -6.02 6.67 14.95
N VAL A 62 -7.10 6.18 15.54
CA VAL A 62 -7.67 6.70 16.79
C VAL A 62 -7.55 5.60 17.83
N GLU A 63 -6.87 5.92 18.94
CA GLU A 63 -6.47 4.94 19.95
C GLU A 63 -5.71 3.74 19.32
N ASN A 64 -6.35 2.57 19.27
CA ASN A 64 -5.81 1.33 18.72
C ASN A 64 -6.58 0.83 17.49
N ARG A 65 -7.35 1.69 16.82
CA ARG A 65 -8.15 1.33 15.64
C ARG A 65 -7.82 2.22 14.45
N PHE A 66 -7.67 1.61 13.29
CA PHE A 66 -7.59 2.33 12.01
C PHE A 66 -8.99 2.68 11.54
N VAL A 67 -9.26 3.98 11.45
CA VAL A 67 -10.58 4.54 11.12
C VAL A 67 -10.68 4.99 9.67
N ASN A 68 -9.55 5.18 8.99
CA ASN A 68 -9.50 5.44 7.56
C ASN A 68 -8.23 4.82 6.97
N LEU A 69 -8.40 3.90 6.02
CA LEU A 69 -7.34 3.23 5.28
C LEU A 69 -7.43 3.61 3.81
N THR A 70 -6.88 4.77 3.48
CA THR A 70 -6.81 5.27 2.12
C THR A 70 -5.35 5.60 1.84
N PRO A 71 -4.62 4.77 1.08
CA PRO A 71 -3.19 4.99 0.86
C PRO A 71 -2.92 6.23 0.00
N GLY A 72 -3.92 6.72 -0.74
CA GLY A 72 -3.68 7.76 -1.74
C GLY A 72 -3.05 7.17 -2.99
N ILE A 73 -2.20 7.94 -3.66
CA ILE A 73 -1.42 7.48 -4.81
C ILE A 73 0.03 7.18 -4.43
N LEU A 74 0.77 6.50 -5.31
CA LEU A 74 2.21 6.40 -5.15
C LEU A 74 2.89 7.75 -5.42
N THR A 75 3.83 8.11 -4.55
CA THR A 75 4.76 9.23 -4.77
C THR A 75 5.76 8.88 -5.88
N THR A 76 6.61 9.83 -6.26
CA THR A 76 7.75 9.54 -7.16
C THR A 76 8.67 8.48 -6.57
N ALA A 77 8.96 8.52 -5.27
CA ALA A 77 9.80 7.52 -4.61
C ALA A 77 9.14 6.14 -4.62
N GLY A 78 7.84 6.06 -4.30
CA GLY A 78 7.08 4.80 -4.35
C GLY A 78 7.06 4.17 -5.75
N LYS A 79 6.89 4.98 -6.81
CA LYS A 79 6.95 4.50 -8.21
C LYS A 79 8.33 3.97 -8.57
N SER A 80 9.40 4.68 -8.19
CA SER A 80 10.77 4.23 -8.43
C SER A 80 11.07 2.91 -7.73
N ALA A 81 10.68 2.76 -6.46
CA ALA A 81 10.86 1.51 -5.70
C ALA A 81 10.15 0.31 -6.36
N LEU A 82 8.96 0.53 -6.92
CA LEU A 82 8.19 -0.48 -7.65
C LEU A 82 8.88 -0.94 -8.94
N LEU A 83 9.56 -0.02 -9.64
CA LEU A 83 10.29 -0.30 -10.89
C LEU A 83 11.63 -1.00 -10.63
N THR A 84 12.37 -0.56 -9.61
CA THR A 84 13.62 -1.22 -9.20
C THR A 84 13.38 -2.67 -8.80
N SER A 85 12.26 -2.95 -8.13
CA SER A 85 11.84 -4.32 -7.78
C SER A 85 11.51 -5.20 -9.00
N LYS A 86 11.20 -4.61 -10.17
CA LYS A 86 11.03 -5.36 -11.42
C LYS A 86 12.37 -5.69 -12.07
N MET A 87 13.31 -4.74 -12.08
CA MET A 87 14.63 -4.98 -12.67
C MET A 87 15.42 -6.07 -11.95
N ILE A 88 15.29 -6.20 -10.62
CA ILE A 88 16.01 -7.26 -9.88
C ILE A 88 15.50 -8.67 -10.23
N LEU A 89 14.25 -8.82 -10.67
CA LEU A 89 13.66 -10.12 -11.03
C LEU A 89 13.90 -10.54 -12.49
N GLU A 90 14.50 -9.67 -13.32
CA GLU A 90 14.83 -9.97 -14.72
C GLU A 90 16.30 -10.38 -14.93
N VAL A 91 17.07 -10.49 -13.84
CA VAL A 91 18.51 -10.85 -13.88
C VAL A 91 18.80 -12.23 -13.28
N ASP A 92 17.78 -12.99 -12.90
CA ASP A 92 17.89 -14.41 -12.48
C ASP A 92 17.37 -15.37 -13.57
#